data_AF-T1A6D5-F1
#
_entry.id   AF-T1A6D5-F1
#
_cell.length_a   1.000
_cell.length_b   1.000
_cell.length_c   1.000
_cell.angle_alpha   90.00
_cell.angle_beta   90.00
_cell.angle_gamma   90.00
#
_symmetry.space_group_name_H-M   'P 1'
#
loop_
_entity.id
_entity.type
_entity.pdbx_description
1 polymer ?
#
loop_
_entity_poly.entity_id
_entity_poly.type
_entity_poly.pdbx_seq_one_letter_code
_entity_poly.pdbx_strand_id
1 'polypeptide(L)' 'PSAADVALTQTLKQALDLIGVRVLDHLVIGEQVTSLSQRGLC' A
#
# COMPACT_ATOMS: atom_id res chain seq x y z
N PRO A 1 4.13 6.07 -7.54
CA PRO A 1 4.32 4.64 -7.20
C PRO A 1 4.82 3.84 -8.40
N SER A 2 5.94 3.17 -8.20
CA SER A 2 6.52 2.17 -9.09
C SER A 2 5.83 0.82 -8.94
N ALA A 3 6.11 -0.13 -9.84
CA ALA A 3 5.64 -1.51 -9.72
C ALA A 3 6.15 -2.20 -8.44
N ALA A 4 7.36 -1.83 -7.98
CA ALA A 4 7.93 -2.37 -6.75
C ALA A 4 7.13 -1.93 -5.51
N ASP A 5 6.68 -0.67 -5.47
CA ASP A 5 5.86 -0.15 -4.37
C ASP A 5 4.53 -0.92 -4.25
N VAL A 6 3.90 -1.20 -5.39
CA VAL A 6 2.64 -1.97 -5.46
C VAL A 6 2.87 -3.41 -4.99
N ALA A 7 3.90 -4.09 -5.50
CA ALA A 7 4.22 -5.46 -5.11
C ALA A 7 4.51 -5.57 -3.60
N LEU A 8 5.32 -4.66 -3.06
CA LEU A 8 5.58 -4.59 -1.62
C LEU A 8 4.30 -4.41 -0.80
N THR A 9 3.42 -3.51 -1.23
CA THR A 9 2.14 -3.27 -0.55
C THR A 9 1.25 -4.50 -0.54
N GLN A 10 1.21 -5.26 -1.65
CA GLN A 10 0.46 -6.52 -1.71
C GLN A 10 1.03 -7.58 -0.76
N THR A 11 2.35 -7.72 -0.70
CA THR A 11 3.01 -8.64 0.23
C THR A 11 2.72 -8.28 1.68
N LEU A 12 2.81 -6.99 2.03
CA LEU A 12 2.51 -6.52 3.39
C LEU A 12 1.03 -6.74 3.77
N LYS A 13 0.10 -6.46 2.84
CA LYS A 13 -1.33 -6.75 3.05
C LYS A 13 -1.56 -8.21 3.38
N GLN A 14 -1.04 -9.12 2.54
CA GLN A 14 -1.19 -10.56 2.74
C GLN A 14 -0.60 -11.02 4.08
N ALA A 15 0.57 -10.50 4.47
CA ALA A 15 1.22 -10.87 5.72
C ALA A 15 0.44 -10.36 6.95
N LEU A 16 -0.05 -9.12 6.92
CA LEU A 16 -0.79 -8.52 8.03
C LEU A 16 -2.21 -9.10 8.18
N ASP A 17 -2.82 -9.55 7.08
CA ASP A 17 -4.10 -10.25 7.11
C ASP A 17 -4.03 -11.56 7.93
N LEU A 18 -2.89 -12.24 7.97
CA LEU A 18 -2.69 -13.46 8.78
C LEU A 18 -2.88 -13.24 10.28
N ILE A 19 -2.66 -12.00 10.74
CA ILE A 19 -2.82 -11.60 12.14
C ILE A 19 -4.02 -10.67 12.33
N GLY A 20 -4.90 -10.56 11.34
CA GLY A 20 -6.12 -9.75 11.41
C GLY A 20 -5.86 -8.23 11.45
N VAL A 21 -4.68 -7.79 10.99
CA VAL A 21 -4.32 -6.36 10.94
C VAL A 21 -4.52 -5.86 9.51
N ARG A 22 -5.30 -4.79 9.35
CA ARG A 22 -5.59 -4.22 8.03
C ARG A 22 -4.59 -3.12 7.67
N VAL A 23 -4.08 -3.17 6.45
CA VAL A 23 -3.41 -2.00 5.83
C VAL A 23 -4.49 -1.04 5.35
N LEU A 24 -4.52 0.15 5.95
CA LEU A 24 -5.50 1.17 5.59
C LEU A 24 -5.14 1.89 4.29
N ASP A 25 -3.86 2.25 4.15
CA ASP A 25 -3.35 2.93 2.97
C ASP A 25 -1.82 2.79 2.88
N HIS A 26 -1.28 2.98 1.67
CA HIS A 26 0.14 3.22 1.44
C HIS A 26 0.27 4.62 0.84
N LEU A 27 0.97 5.50 1.56
CA LEU A 27 1.21 6.88 1.15
C LEU A 27 2.65 7.03 0.65
N VAL A 28 2.82 7.39 -0.62
CA VAL A 28 4.12 7.79 -1.17
C VAL A 28 4.25 9.30 -0.98
N ILE A 29 5.25 9.72 -0.21
CA ILE A 29 5.47 11.12 0.19
C ILE A 29 6.55 11.75 -0.68
N GLY A 30 6.26 12.94 -1.21
CA GLY A 30 7.18 13.78 -1.98
C GLY A 30 6.66 15.22 -2.00
N GLU A 31 6.90 15.96 -3.09
CA GLU A 31 6.28 17.28 -3.28
C GLU A 31 4.74 17.22 -3.26
N GLN A 32 4.17 16.10 -3.70
CA GLN A 32 2.77 15.75 -3.53
C GLN A 32 2.64 14.38 -2.85
N VAL A 33 1.59 14.21 -2.06
CA VAL A 33 1.26 12.92 -1.43
C VAL A 33 0.40 12.11 -2.37
N THR A 34 0.82 10.86 -2.63
CA THR A 34 0.04 9.90 -3.42
C THR A 34 -0.45 8.77 -2.52
N SER A 35 -1.77 8.64 -2.41
CA SER A 35 -2.42 7.46 -1.82
C SER A 35 -2.55 6.34 -2.86
N LEU A 36 -2.12 5.14 -2.52
CA LEU A 36 -2.32 3.97 -3.39
C LEU A 36 -3.76 3.44 -3.27
N SER A 37 -4.40 3.50 -2.09
CA SER A 37 -5.78 3.05 -1.91
C SER A 37 -6.77 3.90 -2.72
N GLN A 38 -6.61 5.23 -2.72
CA GLN A 38 -7.45 6.15 -3.51
C GLN A 38 -7.31 5.93 -5.02
N ARG A 39 -6.21 5.31 -5.46
CA ARG A 39 -5.94 4.98 -6.86
C ARG A 39 -6.34 3.54 -7.21
N GLY A 40 -6.94 2.80 -6.28
CA GLY A 40 -7.35 1.39 -6.48
C GLY A 40 -6.17 0.41 -6.55
N LEU A 41 -5.02 0.78 -5.98
CA LEU A 41 -3.78 -0.02 -6.01
C LEU A 41 -3.48 -0.72 -4.67
N CYS A 42 -4.30 -0.48 -3.64
CA CYS A 42 -4.26 -1.20 -2.37
C CYS A 42 -5.51 -2.04 -2.20
#